data_AF-A0A194PF60-F1
#
_entry.id   AF-A0A194PF60-F1
#
_cell.length_a   1.000
_cell.length_b   1.000
_cell.length_c   1.000
_cell.angle_alpha   90.00
_cell.angle_beta   90.00
_cell.angle_gamma   90.00
#
_symmetry.space_group_name_H-M   'P 1'
#
loop_
_entity.id
_entity.type
_entity.pdbx_description
1 polymer ?
#
loop_
_entity_poly.entity_id
_entity_poly.type
_entity_poly.pdbx_seq_one_letter_code
_entity_poly.pdbx_strand_id
1 'polypeptide(L)'
;MRFTQAATRYGIPKGTLYDNILGKSRRMAVLDEAGLTANEEKAVLDFCCETSSSPYNRRTKKSLPEVLSFVEKLRRKRDPAFKFIGLTGFRWWWAFCKKYTIVSLYYDGAPKVKHLKTSSDNNSDDDSLEDLKLNRNVQ
;
A
#
# COMPACT_ATOMS: atom_id res chain seq x y z
N MET A 1 5.15 4.59 -6.43
CA MET A 1 6.58 4.27 -6.23
C MET A 1 6.74 3.58 -4.88
N ARG A 2 7.42 2.43 -4.81
CA ARG A 2 7.67 1.71 -3.54
C ARG A 2 8.81 2.40 -2.79
N PHE A 3 8.79 2.37 -1.45
CA PHE A 3 9.86 2.93 -0.62
C PHE A 3 11.25 2.38 -0.98
N THR A 4 11.35 1.10 -1.34
CA THR A 4 12.60 0.49 -1.78
C THR A 4 13.18 1.19 -3.02
N GLN A 5 12.33 1.56 -3.98
CA GLN A 5 12.77 2.25 -5.20
C GLN A 5 13.23 3.67 -4.91
N ALA A 6 12.51 4.39 -4.04
CA ALA A 6 12.89 5.72 -3.62
C ALA A 6 14.21 5.71 -2.84
N ALA A 7 14.40 4.73 -1.95
CA ALA A 7 15.63 4.56 -1.18
C ALA A 7 16.85 4.43 -2.10
N THR A 8 16.77 3.55 -3.09
CA THR A 8 17.85 3.36 -4.08
C THR A 8 18.06 4.60 -4.94
N ARG A 9 17.00 5.22 -5.46
CA ARG A 9 17.10 6.37 -6.37
C ARG A 9 17.73 7.60 -5.71
N TYR A 10 17.44 7.82 -4.43
CA TYR A 10 17.88 9.03 -3.71
C TYR A 10 19.03 8.75 -2.72
N GLY A 11 19.50 7.51 -2.60
CA GLY A 11 20.55 7.13 -1.65
C GLY A 11 20.14 7.29 -0.18
N ILE A 12 18.84 7.25 0.12
CA ILE A 12 18.32 7.46 1.47
C ILE A 12 17.96 6.10 2.08
N PRO A 13 18.40 5.78 3.31
CA PRO A 13 18.00 4.53 3.97
C PRO A 13 16.48 4.37 4.04
N LYS A 14 15.99 3.16 3.76
CA LYS A 14 14.56 2.84 3.78
C LYS A 14 13.93 3.25 5.12
N GLY A 15 14.56 2.93 6.25
CA GLY A 15 14.08 3.32 7.59
C GLY A 15 13.83 4.83 7.71
N THR A 16 14.78 5.64 7.26
CA THR A 16 14.66 7.10 7.23
C THR A 16 13.48 7.57 6.40
N LEU A 17 13.25 7.01 5.21
CA LEU A 17 12.09 7.36 4.39
C LEU A 17 10.76 7.00 5.06
N TYR A 18 10.68 5.81 5.68
CA TYR A 18 9.48 5.39 6.41
C TYR A 18 9.18 6.34 7.57
N ASP A 19 10.19 6.73 8.35
CA ASP A 19 10.00 7.62 9.49
C ASP A 19 9.59 9.03 9.07
N ASN A 20 10.16 9.55 7.99
CA ASN A 20 9.83 10.89 7.50
C ASN A 20 8.46 10.96 6.81
N ILE A 21 8.04 9.89 6.12
CA ILE A 21 6.77 9.90 5.38
C ILE A 21 5.61 9.38 6.21
N LEU A 22 5.81 8.32 7.02
CA LEU A 22 4.74 7.70 7.81
C LEU A 22 4.72 8.17 9.26
N GLY A 23 5.84 8.69 9.76
CA GLY A 23 6.08 8.99 11.16
C GLY A 23 6.78 7.84 11.89
N LYS A 24 7.45 8.18 12.99
CA LYS A 24 8.20 7.23 13.84
C LYS A 24 7.30 6.26 14.61
N SER A 25 6.06 6.64 14.91
CA SER A 25 5.11 5.84 15.69
C SER A 25 3.67 6.01 15.21
N ARG A 26 2.76 5.15 15.70
CA ARG A 26 1.30 5.21 15.44
C ARG A 26 0.91 5.31 13.96
N ARG A 27 1.66 4.62 13.08
CA ARG A 27 1.44 4.66 11.62
C ARG A 27 0.05 4.19 11.18
N MET A 28 -0.65 3.41 12.01
CA MET A 28 -2.01 2.93 11.75
C MET A 28 -3.11 3.91 12.18
N ALA A 29 -2.82 4.89 13.05
CA ALA A 29 -3.82 5.82 13.60
C ALA A 29 -4.50 6.69 12.53
N VAL A 30 -3.83 6.88 11.39
CA VAL A 30 -4.37 7.59 10.22
C VAL A 30 -5.63 6.92 9.65
N LEU A 31 -5.86 5.62 9.92
CA LEU A 31 -7.11 4.95 9.53
C LEU A 31 -8.30 5.48 10.34
N ASP A 32 -8.10 5.67 11.64
CA ASP A 32 -9.11 6.20 12.55
C ASP A 32 -9.41 7.67 12.23
N GLU A 33 -8.36 8.46 11.95
CA GLU A 33 -8.48 9.86 11.51
C GLU A 33 -9.29 9.99 10.21
N ALA A 34 -9.10 9.06 9.27
CA ALA A 34 -9.90 9.04 8.05
C ALA A 34 -11.36 8.68 8.31
N GLY A 35 -11.68 7.97 9.40
CA GLY A 35 -13.06 7.76 9.88
C GLY A 35 -13.98 7.05 8.89
N LEU A 36 -13.45 6.07 8.14
CA LEU A 36 -14.27 5.20 7.30
C LEU A 36 -15.00 4.17 8.15
N THR A 37 -16.26 3.93 7.83
CA THR A 37 -17.04 2.83 8.39
C THR A 37 -16.61 1.51 7.74
N ALA A 38 -16.89 0.37 8.39
CA ALA A 38 -16.59 -0.95 7.84
C ALA A 38 -17.19 -1.18 6.44
N ASN A 39 -18.39 -0.65 6.19
CA ASN A 39 -19.05 -0.73 4.88
C ASN A 39 -18.31 0.08 3.81
N GLU A 40 -17.77 1.24 4.16
CA GLU A 40 -16.99 2.04 3.22
C GLU A 40 -15.59 1.46 2.99
N GLU A 41 -14.95 0.92 4.02
CA GLU A 41 -13.69 0.18 3.85
C GLU A 41 -13.88 -1.00 2.90
N LYS A 42 -14.99 -1.74 3.04
CA LYS A 42 -15.37 -2.79 2.09
C LYS A 42 -15.56 -2.24 0.68
N ALA A 43 -16.28 -1.13 0.52
CA ALA A 43 -16.46 -0.51 -0.79
C ALA A 43 -15.12 -0.06 -1.43
N VAL A 44 -14.16 0.40 -0.62
CA VAL A 44 -12.81 0.73 -1.09
C VAL A 44 -12.07 -0.54 -1.52
N LEU A 45 -12.17 -1.63 -0.75
CA LEU A 45 -11.58 -2.91 -1.13
C LEU A 45 -12.13 -3.40 -2.47
N ASP A 46 -13.45 -3.41 -2.62
CA ASP A 46 -14.13 -3.83 -3.85
C ASP A 46 -13.75 -2.92 -5.04
N PHE A 47 -13.53 -1.63 -4.79
CA PHE A 47 -13.09 -0.68 -5.82
C PHE A 47 -11.63 -0.91 -6.27
N CYS A 48 -10.73 -1.18 -5.32
CA CYS A 48 -9.29 -1.20 -5.60
C CYS A 48 -8.73 -2.60 -5.91
N CYS A 49 -9.33 -3.66 -5.40
CA CYS A 49 -8.88 -5.04 -5.61
C CYS A 49 -9.82 -5.74 -6.58
N GLU A 50 -9.28 -6.32 -7.65
CA GLU A 50 -10.05 -7.28 -8.45
C GLU A 50 -10.49 -8.44 -7.53
N THR A 51 -11.72 -8.94 -7.72
CA THR A 51 -12.32 -10.04 -6.97
C THR A 51 -11.53 -11.33 -7.19
N SER A 52 -10.34 -11.42 -6.59
CA SER A 52 -9.61 -12.69 -6.50
C SER A 52 -10.33 -13.55 -5.46
N SER A 53 -10.65 -14.78 -5.84
CA SER A 53 -11.33 -15.77 -5.00
C SER A 53 -10.55 -16.16 -3.74
N SER A 54 -9.30 -15.73 -3.61
CA SER A 54 -8.46 -16.01 -2.44
C SER A 54 -8.19 -14.75 -1.61
N PRO A 55 -8.49 -14.78 -0.29
CA PRO A 55 -8.30 -13.64 0.61
C PRO A 55 -6.83 -13.21 0.77
N TYR A 56 -5.88 -14.02 0.28
CA TYR A 56 -4.44 -13.82 0.44
C TYR A 56 -3.76 -13.14 -0.75
N ASN A 57 -4.45 -12.91 -1.86
CA ASN A 57 -3.84 -12.39 -3.10
C ASN A 57 -4.48 -11.08 -3.59
N ARG A 58 -4.83 -10.19 -2.65
CA ARG A 58 -5.40 -8.87 -2.97
C ARG A 58 -4.36 -7.98 -3.63
N ARG A 59 -4.58 -7.68 -4.91
CA ARG A 59 -3.72 -6.84 -5.73
C ARG A 59 -4.52 -5.68 -6.28
N THR A 60 -3.93 -4.49 -6.27
CA THR A 60 -4.53 -3.33 -6.92
C THR A 60 -3.78 -2.91 -8.18
N LYS A 61 -4.55 -2.58 -9.22
CA LYS A 61 -4.09 -1.91 -10.44
C LYS A 61 -4.45 -0.42 -10.45
N LYS A 62 -5.18 0.07 -9.44
CA LYS A 62 -5.59 1.47 -9.33
C LYS A 62 -4.40 2.33 -8.89
N SER A 63 -4.31 3.52 -9.47
CA SER A 63 -3.34 4.51 -9.03
C SER A 63 -3.73 5.11 -7.67
N LEU A 64 -2.74 5.59 -6.91
CA LEU A 64 -3.01 6.25 -5.63
C LEU A 64 -4.01 7.42 -5.77
N PRO A 65 -3.89 8.34 -6.74
CA PRO A 65 -4.85 9.44 -6.90
C PRO A 65 -6.29 8.97 -7.13
N GLU A 66 -6.50 7.90 -7.89
CA GLU A 66 -7.83 7.33 -8.12
C GLU A 66 -8.44 6.80 -6.83
N VAL A 67 -7.66 6.06 -6.03
CA VAL A 67 -8.12 5.51 -4.76
C VAL A 67 -8.46 6.63 -3.78
N LEU A 68 -7.59 7.63 -3.63
CA LEU A 68 -7.84 8.76 -2.73
C LEU A 68 -9.09 9.54 -3.16
N SER A 69 -9.26 9.77 -4.47
CA SER A 69 -10.46 10.43 -5.00
C SER A 69 -11.74 9.65 -4.69
N PHE A 70 -11.69 8.32 -4.76
CA PHE A 70 -12.83 7.47 -4.41
C PHE A 70 -13.18 7.57 -2.92
N VAL A 71 -12.18 7.51 -2.05
CA VAL A 71 -12.34 7.63 -0.59
C VAL A 71 -12.90 8.99 -0.18
N GLU A 72 -12.38 10.07 -0.77
CA GLU A 72 -12.90 11.41 -0.53
C GLU A 72 -14.36 11.53 -0.97
N LYS A 73 -14.75 10.95 -2.10
CA LYS A 73 -16.15 10.94 -2.54
C LYS A 73 -17.07 10.19 -1.57
N LEU A 74 -16.60 9.09 -0.97
CA LEU A 74 -17.35 8.38 0.06
C LEU A 74 -17.53 9.24 1.31
N ARG A 75 -16.42 9.79 1.84
CA ARG A 75 -16.45 10.59 3.07
C ARG A 75 -17.18 11.91 2.94
N ARG A 76 -17.13 12.54 1.76
CA ARG A 76 -17.87 13.77 1.45
C ARG A 76 -19.39 13.65 1.55
N LYS A 77 -19.95 12.43 1.58
CA LYS A 77 -21.36 12.21 1.89
C LYS A 77 -21.73 12.55 3.34
N ARG A 78 -20.78 12.42 4.28
CA ARG A 78 -20.95 12.76 5.71
C ARG A 78 -20.27 14.06 6.10
N ASP A 79 -19.13 14.35 5.49
CA ASP A 79 -18.32 15.54 5.75
C ASP A 79 -17.91 16.18 4.41
N PRO A 80 -18.69 17.15 3.88
CA PRO A 80 -18.46 17.76 2.57
C PRO A 80 -17.08 18.42 2.41
N ALA A 81 -16.42 18.81 3.51
CA ALA A 81 -15.11 19.43 3.49
C ALA A 81 -13.96 18.41 3.49
N PHE A 82 -14.25 17.12 3.67
CA PHE A 82 -13.23 16.08 3.76
C PHE A 82 -12.37 16.02 2.50
N LYS A 83 -11.06 16.15 2.70
CA LYS A 83 -10.04 16.01 1.66
C LYS A 83 -8.72 15.55 2.28
N PHE A 84 -7.98 14.71 1.58
CA PHE A 84 -6.60 14.43 1.96
C PHE A 84 -5.70 15.63 1.66
N ILE A 85 -4.87 16.00 2.63
CA ILE A 85 -3.90 17.10 2.50
C ILE A 85 -2.47 16.60 2.69
N GLY A 86 -1.55 17.11 1.86
CA GLY A 86 -0.13 16.72 1.92
C GLY A 86 0.07 15.20 1.87
N LEU A 87 0.82 14.67 2.85
CA LEU A 87 1.15 13.24 2.93
C LEU A 87 0.04 12.37 3.55
N THR A 88 -1.04 12.96 4.09
CA THR A 88 -2.07 12.18 4.81
C THR A 88 -2.71 11.10 3.94
N GLY A 89 -2.99 11.38 2.66
CA GLY A 89 -3.55 10.39 1.74
C GLY A 89 -2.59 9.22 1.49
N PHE A 90 -1.29 9.50 1.32
CA PHE A 90 -0.29 8.44 1.17
C PHE A 90 -0.16 7.59 2.44
N ARG A 91 -0.12 8.23 3.62
CA ARG A 91 -0.03 7.56 4.92
C ARG A 91 -1.24 6.65 5.15
N TRP A 92 -2.43 7.18 4.86
CA TRP A 92 -3.68 6.43 4.92
C TRP A 92 -3.65 5.22 3.98
N TRP A 93 -3.24 5.42 2.72
CA TRP A 93 -3.18 4.33 1.75
C TRP A 93 -2.19 3.23 2.17
N TRP A 94 -1.03 3.61 2.69
CA TRP A 94 -0.05 2.66 3.23
C TRP A 94 -0.65 1.84 4.38
N ALA A 95 -1.31 2.50 5.34
CA ALA A 95 -1.92 1.84 6.48
C ALA A 95 -3.07 0.92 6.03
N PHE A 96 -3.86 1.35 5.04
CA PHE A 96 -4.96 0.59 4.48
C PHE A 96 -4.46 -0.68 3.78
N CYS A 97 -3.39 -0.56 2.98
CA CYS A 97 -2.75 -1.72 2.35
C CYS A 97 -2.21 -2.68 3.40
N LYS A 98 -1.64 -2.18 4.50
CA LYS A 98 -1.13 -3.03 5.58
C LYS A 98 -2.25 -3.74 6.34
N LYS A 99 -3.36 -3.06 6.64
CA LYS A 99 -4.53 -3.64 7.32
C LYS A 99 -5.16 -4.79 6.52
N TYR A 100 -5.23 -4.65 5.20
CA TYR A 100 -5.93 -5.58 4.32
C TYR A 100 -5.02 -6.47 3.47
N THR A 101 -3.71 -6.44 3.74
CA THR A 101 -2.66 -7.19 3.02
C THR A 101 -2.74 -6.97 1.51
N ILE A 102 -2.90 -5.71 1.08
CA ILE A 102 -3.01 -5.35 -0.33
C ILE A 102 -1.61 -5.15 -0.90
N VAL A 103 -1.30 -5.89 -1.97
CA VAL A 103 -0.09 -5.69 -2.75
C VAL A 103 -0.37 -4.66 -3.84
N SER A 104 0.19 -3.45 -3.67
CA SER A 104 0.14 -2.45 -4.73
C SER A 104 1.13 -2.79 -5.84
N LEU A 105 0.61 -3.10 -7.02
CA LEU A 105 1.38 -3.34 -8.24
C LEU A 105 1.60 -2.06 -9.06
N TYR A 106 0.95 -0.96 -8.67
CA TYR A 106 1.03 0.28 -9.44
C TYR A 106 2.44 0.87 -9.41
N TYR A 107 3.10 0.84 -10.57
CA TYR A 107 4.40 1.44 -10.81
C TYR A 107 4.25 2.49 -11.91
N ASP A 108 4.43 3.75 -11.54
CA ASP A 108 4.52 4.85 -12.49
C ASP A 108 5.94 4.82 -13.07
N GLY A 109 6.07 4.29 -14.29
CA GLY A 109 7.36 4.06 -14.94
C GLY A 109 7.62 2.65 -15.46
N ALA A 110 6.62 1.76 -15.52
CA ALA A 110 6.79 0.54 -16.29
C ALA A 110 7.07 0.95 -17.74
N PRO A 111 8.22 0.60 -18.35
CA PRO A 111 8.35 0.77 -19.79
C PRO A 111 7.16 0.03 -20.40
N LYS A 112 6.43 0.68 -21.29
CA LYS A 112 5.40 0.00 -22.09
C LYS A 112 6.14 -1.08 -22.87
N VAL A 113 6.19 -2.30 -22.34
CA VAL A 113 6.77 -3.43 -23.04
C VAL A 113 5.83 -3.66 -24.22
N LYS A 114 6.23 -3.20 -25.41
CA LYS A 114 5.62 -3.65 -26.65
C LYS A 114 5.74 -5.16 -26.63
N HIS A 115 4.61 -5.86 -26.64
CA HIS A 115 4.58 -7.32 -26.71
C HIS A 115 5.45 -7.79 -27.88
N LEU A 116 6.66 -8.24 -27.59
CA LEU A 116 7.43 -9.10 -28.49
C LEU A 116 7.33 -10.49 -27.89
N LYS A 117 6.59 -11.37 -28.58
CA LYS A 117 6.56 -12.80 -28.29
C LYS A 117 7.97 -13.35 -28.46
N THR A 118 8.54 -13.95 -27.41
CA THR A 118 9.28 -15.23 -27.49
C THR A 118 9.64 -15.74 -26.09
N SER A 119 9.15 -16.96 -25.82
CA SER A 119 9.65 -18.10 -25.04
C SER A 119 10.54 -17.94 -23.79
N SER A 120 10.08 -18.61 -22.72
CA SER A 120 10.79 -19.32 -21.62
C SER A 120 12.01 -18.68 -20.96
N ASP A 121 11.91 -18.36 -19.66
CA ASP A 121 12.60 -19.11 -18.60
C ASP A 121 12.26 -18.59 -17.18
N ASN A 122 12.37 -19.51 -16.22
CA ASN A 122 12.00 -19.41 -14.80
C ASN A 122 12.79 -18.33 -14.03
N ASN A 123 12.13 -17.67 -13.08
CA ASN A 123 12.68 -17.49 -11.73
C ASN A 123 11.62 -17.00 -10.75
N SER A 124 11.43 -17.82 -9.72
CA SER A 124 10.62 -17.58 -8.53
C SER A 124 11.47 -16.82 -7.52
N ASP A 125 10.98 -15.70 -7.00
CA ASP A 125 11.46 -15.14 -5.74
C ASP A 125 10.26 -14.93 -4.82
N ASP A 126 10.06 -15.98 -4.03
CA ASP A 126 9.37 -16.04 -2.77
C ASP A 126 10.00 -15.05 -1.78
N ASP A 127 9.19 -14.21 -1.14
CA ASP A 127 9.62 -13.41 0.01
C ASP A 127 8.51 -13.48 1.05
N SER A 128 8.40 -14.68 1.61
CA SER A 128 7.59 -15.01 2.77
C SER A 128 8.35 -14.64 4.05
N LEU A 129 7.60 -14.04 4.98
CA LEU A 129 8.02 -13.72 6.34
C LEU A 129 8.72 -14.90 7.05
N GLU A 130 9.85 -14.61 7.69
CA GLU A 130 10.23 -15.22 8.98
C GLU A 130 10.92 -14.13 9.82
N ASP A 131 10.14 -13.51 10.72
CA ASP A 131 10.63 -12.80 11.90
C ASP A 131 10.72 -13.82 13.06
N LEU A 132 11.70 -13.62 13.95
CA LEU A 132 11.84 -14.18 15.31
C LEU A 132 12.49 -15.56 15.49
N LYS A 133 13.77 -15.53 15.90
CA LYS A 133 14.20 -16.09 17.20
C LYS A 133 15.55 -15.50 17.62
N LEU A 134 15.48 -14.41 18.40
CA LEU A 134 16.54 -13.97 19.30
C LEU A 134 16.02 -14.11 20.73
N ASN A 135 16.48 -15.12 21.49
CA ASN A 135 17.06 -14.94 22.82
C ASN A 135 17.37 -16.26 23.55
N ARG A 136 18.65 -16.38 23.96
CA ARG A 136 19.18 -16.74 25.28
C ARG A 136 18.53 -17.89 26.08
N ASN A 137 19.37 -18.87 26.44
CA ASN A 137 19.80 -19.16 27.82
C ASN A 137 21.06 -20.05 27.72
N VAL A 138 22.23 -19.61 28.21
CA VAL A 138 22.76 -19.87 29.57
C VAL A 138 22.65 -21.35 29.92
N GLN A 139 23.73 -22.12 29.71
CA GLN A 139 24.67 -22.53 30.76
C GLN A 139 25.93 -23.14 30.15
#